data_AF-A0A1P8EF53-F1
#
_entry.id   AF-A0A1P8EF53-F1
#
_cell.length_a   1.000
_cell.length_b   1.000
_cell.length_c   1.000
_cell.angle_alpha   90.00
_cell.angle_beta   90.00
_cell.angle_gamma   90.00
#
_symmetry.space_group_name_H-M   'P 1'
#
loop_
_entity.id
_entity.type
_entity.pdbx_description
1 polymer ?
#
loop_
_entity_poly.entity_id
_entity_poly.type
_entity_poly.pdbx_seq_one_letter_code
_entity_poly.pdbx_strand_id
1 'polypeptide(L)' 'MNHINIDNEILKAKQELKHLGSCTTKGLTDAQIAQQDERFFLALEKMKLLKGCDQLKGF' A
#
# COMPACT_ATOMS: atom_id res chain seq x y z
N MET A 1 10.91 -17.31 14.28
CA MET A 1 9.84 -16.46 14.83
C MET A 1 9.86 -15.09 14.13
N ASN A 2 9.05 -14.86 13.09
CA ASN A 2 8.70 -13.51 12.62
C ASN A 2 7.57 -13.44 11.55
N HIS A 3 6.78 -14.51 11.33
CA HIS A 3 5.72 -14.49 10.31
C HIS A 3 4.56 -13.56 10.67
N ILE A 4 4.18 -13.53 11.95
CA ILE A 4 3.10 -12.67 12.49
C ILE A 4 3.34 -11.19 12.15
N ASN A 5 4.60 -10.76 12.13
CA ASN A 5 4.93 -9.36 11.86
C ASN A 5 4.73 -9.01 10.36
N ILE A 6 5.11 -9.91 9.47
CA ILE A 6 4.99 -9.69 8.01
C ILE A 6 3.53 -9.75 7.57
N ASP A 7 2.76 -10.71 8.08
CA ASP A 7 1.34 -10.83 7.76
C ASP A 7 0.53 -9.61 8.23
N ASN A 8 0.86 -9.06 9.40
CA ASN A 8 0.25 -7.84 9.93
C ASN A 8 0.61 -6.61 9.07
N GLU A 9 1.86 -6.48 8.62
CA GLU A 9 2.27 -5.41 7.72
C GLU A 9 1.60 -5.52 6.34
N ILE A 10 1.40 -6.74 5.83
CA ILE A 10 0.64 -7.00 4.60
C ILE A 10 -0.84 -6.61 4.78
N LEU A 11 -1.45 -6.97 5.90
CA LEU A 11 -2.84 -6.62 6.20
C LEU A 11 -3.02 -5.10 6.29
N LYS A 12 -2.09 -4.41 6.96
CA LYS A 12 -2.07 -2.96 7.07
C LYS A 12 -1.92 -2.28 5.70
N ALA A 13 -0.97 -2.73 4.88
CA ALA A 13 -0.78 -2.20 3.53
C ALA A 13 -2.03 -2.40 2.64
N LYS A 14 -2.74 -3.55 2.78
CA LYS A 14 -4.01 -3.79 2.07
C LYS A 14 -5.12 -2.82 2.52
N GLN A 15 -5.21 -2.52 3.81
CA GLN A 15 -6.19 -1.57 4.34
C GLN A 15 -5.90 -0.14 3.89
N GLU A 16 -4.62 0.27 3.92
CA GLU A 16 -4.16 1.58 3.42
C GLU A 16 -4.48 1.75 1.93
N LEU A 17 -4.20 0.74 1.10
CA LEU A 17 -4.54 0.74 -0.32
C LEU A 17 -6.05 0.84 -0.58
N LYS A 18 -6.86 0.08 0.18
CA LYS A 18 -8.33 0.14 0.06
C LYS A 18 -8.87 1.52 0.44
N HIS A 19 -8.29 2.15 1.45
CA HIS A 19 -8.70 3.49 1.87
C HIS A 19 -8.34 4.54 0.82
N LEU A 20 -7.08 4.55 0.35
CA LEU A 20 -6.61 5.51 -0.65
C LEU A 20 -7.35 5.36 -1.98
N GLY A 21 -7.61 4.13 -2.45
CA GLY A 21 -8.38 3.89 -3.68
C GLY A 21 -9.88 4.15 -3.56
N SER A 22 -10.40 4.32 -2.35
CA SER A 22 -11.82 4.63 -2.07
C SER A 22 -12.05 6.10 -1.69
N CYS A 23 -11.01 6.93 -1.66
CA CYS A 23 -11.15 8.35 -1.39
C CYS A 23 -11.92 9.04 -2.52
N THR A 24 -12.94 9.83 -2.16
CA THR A 24 -13.63 10.66 -3.15
C THR A 24 -12.73 11.82 -3.56
N THR A 25 -12.69 12.10 -4.87
CA THR A 25 -12.01 13.28 -5.42
C THR A 25 -12.92 14.51 -5.43
N LYS A 26 -14.19 14.35 -5.06
CA LYS A 26 -15.18 15.44 -5.05
C LYS A 26 -14.80 16.48 -4.00
N GLY A 27 -14.58 17.72 -4.46
CA GLY A 27 -14.22 18.85 -3.60
C GLY A 27 -12.72 18.97 -3.31
N LEU A 28 -11.89 18.14 -3.92
CA LEU A 28 -10.43 18.28 -3.89
C LEU A 28 -9.94 19.09 -5.07
N THR A 29 -8.82 19.79 -4.89
CA THR A 29 -8.09 20.41 -6.00
C THR A 29 -7.26 19.38 -6.75
N ASP A 30 -6.90 19.69 -7.99
CA ASP A 30 -6.06 18.81 -8.82
C ASP A 30 -4.74 18.44 -8.13
N ALA A 31 -4.14 19.37 -7.37
CA ALA A 31 -2.93 19.11 -6.60
C ALA A 31 -3.16 18.11 -5.46
N GLN A 32 -4.33 18.15 -4.80
CA GLN A 32 -4.69 17.20 -3.75
C GLN A 32 -4.98 15.81 -4.31
N ILE A 33 -5.58 15.74 -5.50
CA ILE A 33 -5.81 14.49 -6.23
C ILE A 33 -4.46 13.89 -6.66
N ALA A 34 -3.58 14.68 -7.27
CA ALA A 34 -2.23 14.24 -7.64
C ALA A 34 -1.43 13.70 -6.43
N GLN A 35 -1.56 14.34 -5.26
CA GLN A 35 -0.94 13.87 -4.03
C GLN A 35 -1.57 12.55 -3.51
N GLN A 36 -2.88 12.34 -3.71
CA GLN A 36 -3.51 11.06 -3.40
C GLN A 36 -2.99 9.95 -4.33
N ASP A 37 -2.87 10.24 -5.62
CA ASP A 37 -2.36 9.29 -6.61
C ASP A 37 -0.91 8.91 -6.32
N GLU A 38 -0.04 9.89 -6.02
CA GLU A 38 1.36 9.63 -5.63
C GLU A 38 1.45 8.69 -4.41
N ARG A 39 0.65 8.95 -3.37
CA ARG A 39 0.59 8.08 -2.18
C ARG A 39 0.07 6.68 -2.52
N PHE A 40 -0.89 6.56 -3.41
CA PHE A 40 -1.41 5.27 -3.85
C PHE A 40 -0.36 4.45 -4.58
N PHE A 41 0.39 5.05 -5.52
CA PHE A 41 1.46 4.36 -6.23
C PHE A 41 2.61 3.95 -5.31
N LEU A 42 3.01 4.80 -4.36
CA LEU A 42 4.04 4.47 -3.36
C LEU A 42 3.61 3.28 -2.48
N ALA A 43 2.33 3.23 -2.07
CA ALA A 43 1.79 2.11 -1.31
C ALA A 43 1.78 0.80 -2.12
N LEU A 44 1.50 0.87 -3.42
CA LEU A 44 1.59 -0.28 -4.33
C LEU A 44 3.02 -0.80 -4.45
N GLU A 45 4.02 0.07 -4.58
CA GLU A 45 5.43 -0.33 -4.63
C GLU A 45 5.87 -1.00 -3.32
N LYS A 46 5.51 -0.43 -2.17
CA LYS A 46 5.78 -1.02 -0.85
C LYS A 46 5.14 -2.41 -0.73
N MET A 47 3.90 -2.58 -1.19
CA MET A 47 3.22 -3.88 -1.19
C MET A 47 3.92 -4.90 -2.11
N LYS A 48 4.36 -4.48 -3.31
CA LYS A 48 5.12 -5.33 -4.22
C LYS A 48 6.43 -5.79 -3.60
N LEU A 49 7.16 -4.88 -2.94
CA LEU A 49 8.40 -5.20 -2.25
C LEU A 49 8.17 -6.20 -1.10
N LEU A 50 7.14 -5.98 -0.28
CA LEU A 50 6.80 -6.89 0.82
C LEU A 50 6.44 -8.29 0.32
N LYS A 51 5.68 -8.39 -0.78
CA LYS A 51 5.39 -9.67 -1.44
C LYS A 51 6.61 -10.32 -2.09
N GLY A 52 7.50 -9.53 -2.69
CA GLY A 52 8.75 -10.03 -3.28
C GLY A 52 9.73 -10.56 -2.23
N CYS A 53 9.81 -9.91 -1.06
CA CYS A 53 10.57 -10.38 0.10
C CYS A 53 10.00 -11.68 0.71
N ASP A 54 8.73 -11.99 0.46
CA ASP A 54 8.10 -13.27 0.85
C ASP A 54 8.54 -14.42 -0.08
N GLN A 55 8.78 -14.12 -1.36
CA GLN A 55 9.25 -15.10 -2.36
C GLN A 55 10.76 -15.42 -2.24
N LEU A 56 11.58 -14.48 -1.76
CA LEU A 56 13.04 -14.67 -1.60
C LEU A 56 13.46 -15.39 -0.31
N LYS A 57 12.53 -15.71 0.59
CA LYS A 57 12.80 -16.51 1.80
C LYS A 57 12.58 -18.02 1.61
N GLY A 58 12.29 -18.43 0.36
CA GLY A 58 12.10 -19.83 -0.04
C GLY A 58 13.30 -20.47 -0.77
N PHE A 59 14.48 -19.85 -0.73
CA PHE A 59 15.75 -20.44 -1.20
C PHE A 59 16.75 -20.53 -0.04
#